data_AF-A0A925QZ68-F1
#
_entry.id   AF-A0A925QZ68-F1
#
_cell.length_a   1.000
_cell.length_b   1.000
_cell.length_c   1.000
_cell.angle_alpha   90.00
_cell.angle_beta   90.00
_cell.angle_gamma   90.00
#
_symmetry.space_group_name_H-M   'P 1'
#
loop_
_entity.id
_entity.type
_entity.pdbx_description
1 polymer ?
#
loop_
_entity_poly.entity_id
_entity_poly.type
_entity_poly.pdbx_seq_one_letter_code
_entity_poly.pdbx_strand_id
1 'polypeptide(L)'
;MKRLVIALALLLALPASAMDKPRDWQAPPVASIPNHREDWRNVVMELSAYAKGRNKDFVVLVRGGTELVVKGEREAEWEDLRDPTGRNFEKRLPLRTVFRPYLKTLDGLVLDGLYCGPDALGKPLDKAIRERLDLDATLAEERSRGIQRPPVPTPFGPFSLDPREELRKAAEIRRVAEHDERQRRQLYALDAMRQQGRRILSIEDCKTQKEVDAAYKGAERDRVLTYAGVETDLLNTLPKGHPRAENAQPVTTITAAKNWLPLLRADRFGTKAEWVLSMERTNQDVLFIDVAHRGTDALNKDDVKRLKYKELGAPRLMLAVLPVGKAYDWRWYWQKGWEAGNPPFLFAPIPEEPGSFVTDMGDPKWKELLGKYLAGIIDLGFDGVVLDNLDTYLWFEELMPLEG
;
A
#
# COMPACT_ATOMS: atom_id res chain seq x y z
N MET A 1 22.68 -44.74 -1.97
CA MET A 1 22.42 -43.54 -2.80
C MET A 1 20.94 -43.53 -3.21
N LYS A 2 20.09 -42.80 -2.49
CA LYS A 2 18.75 -42.45 -2.94
C LYS A 2 18.62 -40.94 -2.78
N ARG A 3 18.59 -40.23 -3.91
CA ARG A 3 18.44 -38.78 -3.99
C ARG A 3 17.00 -38.46 -3.59
N LEU A 4 16.84 -37.74 -2.48
CA LEU A 4 15.55 -37.17 -2.08
C LEU A 4 15.33 -35.93 -2.94
N VAL A 5 14.41 -36.01 -3.89
CA VAL A 5 13.94 -34.88 -4.67
C VAL A 5 12.98 -34.10 -3.78
N ILE A 6 13.41 -32.95 -3.27
CA ILE A 6 12.54 -32.00 -2.58
C ILE A 6 11.76 -31.28 -3.67
N ALA A 7 10.47 -31.63 -3.81
CA ALA A 7 9.55 -30.90 -4.65
C ALA A 7 9.28 -29.54 -3.99
N LEU A 8 9.73 -28.47 -4.65
CA LEU A 8 9.44 -27.09 -4.28
C LEU A 8 7.96 -26.83 -4.60
N ALA A 9 7.12 -26.78 -3.57
CA ALA A 9 5.74 -26.36 -3.73
C ALA A 9 5.72 -24.87 -4.13
N LEU A 10 5.22 -24.57 -5.33
CA LEU A 10 4.78 -23.24 -5.70
C LEU A 10 3.62 -22.85 -4.77
N LEU A 11 3.91 -22.07 -3.73
CA LEU A 11 2.87 -21.30 -3.05
C LEU A 11 2.53 -20.11 -3.95
N LEU A 12 1.33 -20.17 -4.53
CA LEU A 12 0.65 -19.00 -5.05
C LEU A 12 0.48 -18.02 -3.89
N ALA A 13 1.03 -16.81 -4.03
CA ALA A 13 0.80 -15.72 -3.09
C ALA A 13 -0.72 -15.46 -3.00
N LEU A 14 -1.30 -15.79 -1.85
CA LEU A 14 -2.61 -15.28 -1.45
C LEU A 14 -2.38 -13.85 -0.93
N PRO A 15 -3.12 -12.84 -1.42
CA PRO A 15 -3.11 -11.53 -0.78
C PRO A 15 -3.60 -11.69 0.66
N ALA A 16 -3.08 -10.88 1.58
CA ALA A 16 -3.39 -10.89 3.01
C ALA A 16 -4.90 -10.95 3.30
N SER A 17 -5.45 -12.17 3.34
CA SER A 17 -6.87 -12.42 3.48
C SER A 17 -7.00 -13.70 4.29
N ALA A 18 -7.58 -13.54 5.48
CA ALA A 18 -7.95 -14.59 6.42
C ALA A 18 -6.80 -15.46 6.98
N MET A 19 -6.28 -15.07 8.14
CA MET A 19 -6.16 -16.10 9.18
C MET A 19 -7.56 -16.68 9.36
N ASP A 20 -7.73 -18.00 9.21
CA ASP A 20 -8.98 -18.66 9.55
C ASP A 20 -9.36 -18.24 10.98
N LYS A 21 -10.47 -17.51 11.11
CA LYS A 21 -10.96 -17.06 12.41
C LYS A 21 -11.09 -18.30 13.30
N PRO A 22 -10.55 -18.28 14.54
CA PRO A 22 -10.75 -19.37 15.49
C PRO A 22 -12.24 -19.73 15.57
N ARG A 23 -12.58 -21.01 15.72
CA ARG A 23 -13.99 -21.46 15.73
C ARG A 23 -14.83 -20.80 16.82
N ASP A 24 -14.20 -20.31 17.86
CA ASP A 24 -14.76 -19.64 19.03
C ASP A 24 -14.63 -18.10 18.97
N TRP A 25 -14.11 -17.56 17.86
CA TRP A 25 -13.98 -16.12 17.68
C TRP A 25 -15.35 -15.44 17.63
N GLN A 26 -15.54 -14.43 18.48
CA GLN A 26 -16.74 -13.60 18.50
C GLN A 26 -16.38 -12.18 18.10
N ALA A 27 -17.13 -11.62 17.16
CA ALA A 27 -16.99 -10.23 16.77
C ALA A 27 -17.26 -9.32 17.98
N PRO A 28 -16.49 -8.24 18.17
CA PRO A 28 -16.81 -7.27 19.21
C PRO A 28 -18.17 -6.61 18.91
N PRO A 29 -18.88 -6.11 19.93
CA PRO A 29 -20.11 -5.36 19.72
C PRO A 29 -19.89 -4.22 18.72
N VAL A 30 -20.83 -4.03 17.79
CA VAL A 30 -20.76 -2.95 16.77
C VAL A 30 -20.49 -1.58 17.41
N ALA A 31 -21.09 -1.33 18.59
CA ALA A 31 -20.88 -0.11 19.37
C ALA A 31 -19.44 0.09 19.90
N SER A 32 -18.58 -0.91 19.85
CA SER A 32 -17.16 -0.83 20.22
C SER A 32 -16.20 -0.75 19.03
N ILE A 33 -16.69 -0.94 17.79
CA ILE A 33 -15.84 -0.93 16.60
C ILE A 33 -15.35 0.51 16.35
N PRO A 34 -14.03 0.77 16.36
CA PRO A 34 -13.49 2.10 16.12
C PRO A 34 -13.49 2.45 14.62
N ASN A 35 -13.32 3.73 14.31
CA ASN A 35 -13.15 4.19 12.94
C ASN A 35 -11.67 4.10 12.52
N HIS A 36 -11.21 2.90 12.18
CA HIS A 36 -9.81 2.68 11.83
C HIS A 36 -9.32 3.59 10.69
N ARG A 37 -10.16 3.89 9.69
CA ARG A 37 -9.76 4.76 8.58
C ARG A 37 -9.47 6.18 9.05
N GLU A 38 -10.27 6.70 9.97
CA GLU A 38 -10.03 8.01 10.58
C GLU A 38 -8.75 8.01 11.42
N ASP A 39 -8.54 7.00 12.26
CA ASP A 39 -7.32 6.87 13.07
C ASP A 39 -6.07 6.85 12.19
N TRP A 40 -6.08 6.07 11.12
CA TRP A 40 -4.97 5.98 10.18
C TRP A 40 -4.72 7.28 9.42
N ARG A 41 -5.78 7.97 8.96
CA ARG A 41 -5.64 9.30 8.38
C ARG A 41 -4.99 10.27 9.36
N ASN A 42 -5.42 10.25 10.63
CA ASN A 42 -4.89 11.13 11.66
C ASN A 42 -3.40 10.89 11.89
N VAL A 43 -2.97 9.64 12.05
CA VAL A 43 -1.55 9.31 12.24
C VAL A 43 -0.71 9.74 11.04
N VAL A 44 -1.17 9.48 9.81
CA VAL A 44 -0.46 9.93 8.60
C VAL A 44 -0.36 11.46 8.53
N MET A 45 -1.44 12.18 8.87
CA MET A 45 -1.43 13.64 8.92
C MET A 45 -0.46 14.16 9.98
N GLU A 46 -0.40 13.55 11.16
CA GLU A 46 0.53 13.90 12.24
C GLU A 46 2.00 13.67 11.81
N LEU A 47 2.31 12.49 11.26
CA LEU A 47 3.65 12.17 10.75
C LEU A 47 4.07 13.12 9.63
N SER A 48 3.17 13.40 8.69
CA SER A 48 3.45 14.34 7.58
C SER A 48 3.65 15.76 8.10
N ALA A 49 2.83 16.23 9.03
CA ALA A 49 2.97 17.55 9.64
C ALA A 49 4.30 17.68 10.39
N TYR A 50 4.71 16.65 11.14
CA TYR A 50 6.01 16.60 11.80
C TYR A 50 7.16 16.69 10.79
N ALA A 51 7.14 15.86 9.75
CA ALA A 51 8.20 15.83 8.75
C ALA A 51 8.31 17.15 7.99
N LYS A 52 7.18 17.70 7.52
CA LYS A 52 7.13 18.97 6.79
C LYS A 52 7.42 20.19 7.67
N GLY A 53 7.19 20.07 8.98
CA GLY A 53 7.64 21.05 9.97
C GLY A 53 9.17 21.10 10.13
N ARG A 54 9.85 19.95 10.00
CA ARG A 54 11.31 19.84 10.05
C ARG A 54 11.98 20.21 8.73
N ASN A 55 11.37 19.82 7.60
CA ASN A 55 11.83 20.14 6.26
C ASN A 55 10.61 20.39 5.36
N LYS A 56 10.41 21.63 4.92
CA LYS A 56 9.22 22.03 4.13
C LYS A 56 9.10 21.31 2.78
N ASP A 57 10.23 20.87 2.22
CA ASP A 57 10.30 20.18 0.94
C ASP A 57 10.31 18.64 1.11
N PHE A 58 10.13 18.14 2.34
CA PHE A 58 10.14 16.71 2.62
C PHE A 58 8.98 16.01 1.93
N VAL A 59 9.32 15.05 1.06
CA VAL A 59 8.33 14.29 0.27
C VAL A 59 7.65 13.25 1.16
N VAL A 60 6.32 13.21 1.13
CA VAL A 60 5.52 12.19 1.82
C VAL A 60 4.70 11.43 0.81
N LEU A 61 5.06 10.17 0.59
CA LEU A 61 4.28 9.21 -0.20
C LEU A 61 3.61 8.20 0.73
N VAL A 62 2.53 7.60 0.27
CA VAL A 62 1.88 6.46 0.92
C VAL A 62 1.81 5.29 -0.05
N ARG A 63 1.99 4.06 0.43
CA ARG A 63 1.78 2.83 -0.34
C ARG A 63 0.61 2.05 0.23
N GLY A 64 -0.37 1.74 -0.62
CA GLY A 64 -1.65 1.14 -0.20
C GLY A 64 -2.62 2.17 0.39
N GLY A 65 -3.63 1.69 1.13
CA GLY A 65 -4.60 2.55 1.85
C GLY A 65 -5.46 3.45 0.95
N THR A 66 -5.83 2.98 -0.24
CA THR A 66 -6.60 3.80 -1.20
C THR A 66 -7.93 4.29 -0.65
N GLU A 67 -8.53 3.54 0.26
CA GLU A 67 -9.78 3.84 0.92
C GLU A 67 -9.67 4.98 1.94
N LEU A 68 -8.45 5.42 2.27
CA LEU A 68 -8.23 6.60 3.11
C LEU A 68 -8.40 7.90 2.33
N VAL A 69 -8.31 7.88 1.00
CA VAL A 69 -8.36 9.10 0.16
C VAL A 69 -9.79 9.62 0.01
N VAL A 70 -10.75 8.71 -0.13
CA VAL A 70 -12.15 9.00 -0.47
C VAL A 70 -13.07 8.22 0.44
N LYS A 71 -14.12 8.88 0.96
CA LYS A 71 -15.11 8.26 1.82
C LYS A 71 -15.81 7.08 1.13
N GLY A 72 -15.63 5.89 1.70
CA GLY A 72 -16.22 4.64 1.23
C GLY A 72 -17.57 4.31 1.87
N GLU A 73 -18.21 3.24 1.38
CA GLU A 73 -19.50 2.74 1.87
C GLU A 73 -19.42 2.30 3.34
N ARG A 74 -18.35 1.58 3.69
CA ARG A 74 -18.12 1.11 5.07
C ARG A 74 -18.07 2.25 6.09
N GLU A 75 -17.44 3.38 5.77
CA GLU A 75 -17.40 4.54 6.69
C GLU A 75 -18.78 5.18 6.83
N ALA A 76 -19.55 5.25 5.75
CA ALA A 76 -20.92 5.75 5.80
C ALA A 76 -21.81 4.84 6.68
N GLU A 77 -21.68 3.53 6.51
CA GLU A 77 -22.39 2.53 7.32
C GLU A 77 -22.00 2.62 8.80
N TRP A 78 -20.71 2.75 9.10
CA TRP A 78 -20.24 2.95 10.47
C TRP A 78 -20.86 4.21 11.11
N GLU A 79 -20.96 5.32 10.37
CA GLU A 79 -21.62 6.54 10.86
C GLU A 79 -23.13 6.35 11.07
N ASP A 80 -23.81 5.64 10.18
CA ASP A 80 -25.24 5.31 10.30
C ASP A 80 -25.52 4.50 11.57
N LEU A 81 -24.67 3.51 11.86
CA LEU A 81 -24.76 2.70 13.09
C LEU A 81 -24.49 3.50 14.37
N ARG A 82 -23.65 4.55 14.28
CA ARG A 82 -23.30 5.42 15.43
C ARG A 82 -24.34 6.48 15.74
N ASP A 83 -25.12 6.88 14.74
CA ASP A 83 -26.21 7.84 14.91
C ASP A 83 -27.41 7.40 14.07
N PRO A 84 -28.15 6.38 14.54
CA PRO A 84 -29.30 5.81 13.82
C PRO A 84 -30.47 6.80 13.71
N THR A 85 -30.48 7.82 14.57
CA THR A 85 -31.47 8.89 14.54
C THR A 85 -31.12 10.05 13.59
N GLY A 86 -29.93 10.03 12.98
CA GLY A 86 -29.47 11.07 12.06
C GLY A 86 -29.28 12.45 12.69
N ARG A 87 -29.13 12.55 14.01
CA ARG A 87 -29.00 13.84 14.73
C ARG A 87 -27.77 14.63 14.32
N ASN A 88 -26.74 13.95 13.82
CA ASN A 88 -25.49 14.54 13.34
C ASN A 88 -25.32 14.38 11.82
N PHE A 89 -26.40 14.12 11.07
CA PHE A 89 -26.33 13.90 9.62
C PHE A 89 -25.62 15.04 8.87
N GLU A 90 -25.89 16.30 9.24
CA GLU A 90 -25.27 17.48 8.61
C GLU A 90 -23.74 17.54 8.78
N LYS A 91 -23.18 16.83 9.77
CA LYS A 91 -21.73 16.76 10.01
C LYS A 91 -21.06 15.66 9.19
N ARG A 92 -21.83 14.77 8.57
CA ARG A 92 -21.32 13.63 7.80
C ARG A 92 -20.93 14.08 6.41
N LEU A 93 -19.75 13.70 5.96
CA LEU A 93 -19.37 13.90 4.57
C LEU A 93 -20.22 12.98 3.67
N PRO A 94 -20.70 13.44 2.51
CA PRO A 94 -21.36 12.56 1.55
C PRO A 94 -20.44 11.41 1.11
N LEU A 95 -21.03 10.28 0.73
CA LEU A 95 -20.30 9.17 0.10
C LEU A 95 -19.49 9.69 -1.10
N ARG A 96 -18.28 9.17 -1.31
CA ARG A 96 -17.33 9.60 -2.35
C ARG A 96 -16.73 10.99 -2.15
N THR A 97 -16.93 11.62 -0.99
CA THR A 97 -16.21 12.86 -0.68
C THR A 97 -14.73 12.59 -0.48
N VAL A 98 -13.88 13.40 -1.11
CA VAL A 98 -12.43 13.37 -0.92
C VAL A 98 -12.06 13.94 0.45
N PHE A 99 -11.25 13.22 1.23
CA PHE A 99 -10.70 13.73 2.49
C PHE A 99 -9.57 14.74 2.21
N ARG A 100 -9.95 15.98 1.87
CA ARG A 100 -9.02 17.04 1.48
C ARG A 100 -7.89 17.29 2.49
N PRO A 101 -8.11 17.29 3.83
CA PRO A 101 -7.02 17.47 4.79
C PRO A 101 -5.94 16.39 4.63
N TYR A 102 -6.36 15.12 4.55
CA TYR A 102 -5.47 13.99 4.33
C TYR A 102 -4.75 14.10 2.99
N LEU A 103 -5.47 14.30 1.88
CA LEU A 103 -4.86 14.39 0.56
C LEU A 103 -3.84 15.54 0.46
N LYS A 104 -4.09 16.67 1.13
CA LYS A 104 -3.16 17.81 1.15
C LYS A 104 -1.80 17.49 1.77
N THR A 105 -1.73 16.52 2.68
CA THR A 105 -0.46 16.15 3.33
C THR A 105 0.42 15.27 2.45
N LEU A 106 -0.16 14.62 1.44
CA LEU A 106 0.50 13.67 0.55
C LEU A 106 1.06 14.34 -0.71
N ASP A 107 2.23 13.89 -1.14
CA ASP A 107 2.85 14.29 -2.43
C ASP A 107 2.61 13.24 -3.53
N GLY A 108 2.26 12.02 -3.14
CA GLY A 108 1.83 10.97 -4.05
C GLY A 108 1.36 9.68 -3.39
N LEU A 109 0.81 8.80 -4.22
CA LEU A 109 0.28 7.47 -3.87
C LEU A 109 1.02 6.41 -4.68
N VAL A 110 1.50 5.37 -4.01
CA VAL A 110 2.14 4.19 -4.58
C VAL A 110 1.13 3.04 -4.58
N LEU A 111 0.96 2.38 -5.73
CA LEU A 111 0.10 1.22 -5.89
C LEU A 111 0.89 0.02 -6.41
N ASP A 112 0.48 -1.17 -5.99
CA ASP A 112 1.00 -2.42 -6.53
C ASP A 112 0.02 -2.99 -7.58
N GLY A 113 0.53 -3.47 -8.71
CA GLY A 113 -0.24 -4.24 -9.69
C GLY A 113 -1.31 -3.43 -10.46
N LEU A 114 -1.03 -2.17 -10.81
CA LEU A 114 -1.99 -1.32 -11.54
C LEU A 114 -2.16 -1.78 -13.00
N TYR A 115 -1.09 -2.33 -13.59
CA TYR A 115 -1.02 -2.76 -14.99
C TYR A 115 -0.72 -4.25 -15.17
N CYS A 116 -0.05 -4.87 -14.20
CA CYS A 116 0.29 -6.28 -14.17
C CYS A 116 -0.36 -7.01 -12.99
N GLY A 117 -0.51 -8.32 -13.12
CA GLY A 117 -1.03 -9.17 -12.07
C GLY A 117 -2.57 -9.27 -12.05
N PRO A 118 -3.12 -9.93 -11.01
CA PRO A 118 -4.55 -10.23 -10.94
C PRO A 118 -5.44 -9.00 -10.76
N ASP A 119 -4.90 -7.91 -10.18
CA ASP A 119 -5.65 -6.69 -9.89
C ASP A 119 -5.54 -5.60 -10.98
N ALA A 120 -4.83 -5.89 -12.07
CA ALA A 120 -4.60 -4.95 -13.16
C ALA A 120 -5.90 -4.39 -13.76
N LEU A 121 -5.91 -3.09 -14.09
CA LEU A 121 -7.10 -2.40 -14.61
C LEU A 121 -7.62 -2.95 -15.95
N GLY A 122 -6.74 -3.57 -16.75
CA GLY A 122 -7.08 -4.13 -18.08
C GLY A 122 -7.50 -3.10 -19.15
N LYS A 123 -7.55 -1.80 -18.82
CA LYS A 123 -7.94 -0.72 -19.72
C LYS A 123 -7.28 0.62 -19.32
N PRO A 124 -7.29 1.64 -20.19
CA PRO A 124 -6.77 2.97 -19.85
C PRO A 124 -7.38 3.55 -18.58
N LEU A 125 -6.56 4.15 -17.71
CA LEU A 125 -7.03 4.69 -16.43
C LEU A 125 -8.11 5.77 -16.61
N ASP A 126 -7.96 6.68 -17.57
CA ASP A 126 -9.00 7.69 -17.89
C ASP A 126 -10.33 7.05 -18.29
N LYS A 127 -10.26 5.94 -19.04
CA LYS A 127 -11.45 5.20 -19.45
C LYS A 127 -12.09 4.49 -18.26
N ALA A 128 -11.29 3.84 -17.41
CA ALA A 128 -11.77 3.17 -16.21
C ALA A 128 -12.45 4.15 -15.23
N ILE A 129 -11.84 5.32 -14.98
CA ILE A 129 -12.42 6.38 -14.15
C ILE A 129 -13.74 6.87 -14.75
N ARG A 130 -13.77 7.17 -16.06
CA ARG A 130 -14.99 7.64 -16.72
C ARG A 130 -16.12 6.63 -16.63
N GLU A 131 -15.87 5.36 -16.98
CA GLU A 131 -16.87 4.29 -16.90
C GLU A 131 -17.43 4.13 -15.47
N ARG A 132 -16.58 4.29 -14.45
CA ARG A 132 -17.00 4.26 -13.05
C ARG A 132 -17.90 5.44 -12.68
N LEU A 133 -17.52 6.65 -13.06
CA LEU A 133 -18.29 7.87 -12.77
C LEU A 133 -19.63 7.90 -13.52
N ASP A 134 -19.68 7.38 -14.75
CA ASP A 134 -20.92 7.27 -15.53
C ASP A 134 -21.88 6.25 -14.90
N LEU A 135 -21.35 5.09 -14.46
CA LEU A 135 -22.12 4.10 -13.71
C LEU A 135 -22.66 4.69 -12.41
N ASP A 136 -21.85 5.49 -11.72
CA ASP A 136 -22.23 6.15 -10.48
C ASP A 136 -23.35 7.17 -10.64
N ALA A 137 -23.29 7.98 -11.70
CA ALA A 137 -24.35 8.92 -12.04
C ALA A 137 -25.66 8.18 -12.33
N THR A 138 -25.58 7.08 -13.08
CA THR A 138 -26.73 6.23 -13.39
C THR A 138 -27.35 5.64 -12.12
N LEU A 139 -26.53 5.07 -11.23
CA LEU A 139 -27.01 4.51 -9.96
C LEU A 139 -27.61 5.57 -9.03
N ALA A 140 -27.07 6.79 -9.04
CA ALA A 140 -27.63 7.91 -8.27
C ALA A 140 -28.99 8.36 -8.82
N GLU A 141 -29.15 8.43 -10.15
CA GLU A 141 -30.43 8.75 -10.80
C GLU A 141 -31.48 7.69 -10.48
N GLU A 142 -31.14 6.40 -10.59
CA GLU A 142 -32.04 5.30 -10.25
C GLU A 142 -32.50 5.37 -8.79
N ARG A 143 -31.57 5.59 -7.85
CA ARG A 143 -31.89 5.76 -6.43
C ARG A 143 -32.82 6.96 -6.20
N SER A 144 -32.60 8.07 -6.90
CA SER A 144 -33.47 9.27 -6.80
C SER A 144 -34.90 9.00 -7.28
N ARG A 145 -35.08 8.01 -8.17
CA ARG A 145 -36.37 7.54 -8.67
C ARG A 145 -36.97 6.40 -7.84
N GLY A 146 -36.33 6.03 -6.72
CA GLY A 146 -36.74 4.90 -5.88
C GLY A 146 -36.47 3.53 -6.50
N ILE A 147 -35.65 3.45 -7.55
CA ILE A 147 -35.27 2.20 -8.19
C ILE A 147 -34.08 1.63 -7.42
N GLN A 148 -34.29 0.51 -6.73
CA GLN A 148 -33.21 -0.27 -6.14
C GLN A 148 -32.89 -1.45 -7.05
N ARG A 149 -31.68 -1.49 -7.61
CA ARG A 149 -31.24 -2.68 -8.35
C ARG A 149 -31.19 -3.88 -7.40
N PRO A 150 -31.72 -5.04 -7.80
CA PRO A 150 -31.49 -6.25 -7.04
C PRO A 150 -29.98 -6.52 -6.95
N PRO A 151 -29.51 -7.16 -5.86
CA PRO A 151 -28.11 -7.59 -5.79
C PRO A 151 -27.77 -8.42 -7.03
N VAL A 152 -26.57 -8.21 -7.58
CA VAL A 152 -26.10 -9.01 -8.72
C VAL A 152 -26.15 -10.48 -8.27
N PRO A 153 -26.94 -11.34 -8.95
CA PRO A 153 -27.05 -12.72 -8.53
C PRO A 153 -25.67 -13.37 -8.65
N THR A 154 -25.11 -13.80 -7.53
CA THR A 154 -23.95 -14.66 -7.55
C THR A 154 -24.39 -15.99 -8.18
N PRO A 155 -23.82 -16.40 -9.33
CA PRO A 155 -24.26 -17.62 -9.96
C PRO A 155 -23.96 -18.79 -9.03
N PHE A 156 -25.02 -19.38 -8.46
CA PHE A 156 -24.94 -20.69 -7.85
C PHE A 156 -24.77 -21.67 -9.03
N GLY A 157 -23.51 -21.87 -9.44
CA GLY A 157 -23.15 -22.90 -10.42
C GLY A 157 -23.64 -24.28 -9.96
N PRO A 158 -23.46 -25.34 -10.76
CA PRO A 158 -23.89 -26.68 -10.34
C PRO A 158 -23.26 -27.02 -8.99
N PHE A 159 -24.10 -27.27 -7.98
CA PHE A 159 -23.67 -27.66 -6.65
C PHE A 159 -22.91 -29.00 -6.73
N SER A 160 -21.73 -29.06 -6.13
CA SER A 160 -20.97 -30.29 -5.95
C SER A 160 -21.23 -30.87 -4.57
N LEU A 161 -21.27 -32.21 -4.48
CA LEU A 161 -21.28 -32.91 -3.20
C LEU A 161 -19.87 -32.97 -2.57
N ASP A 162 -18.81 -32.62 -3.30
CA ASP A 162 -17.45 -32.55 -2.78
C ASP A 162 -17.23 -31.23 -2.02
N PRO A 163 -17.03 -31.26 -0.68
CA PRO A 163 -16.79 -30.06 0.11
C PRO A 163 -15.56 -29.26 -0.37
N ARG A 164 -14.55 -29.91 -0.93
CA ARG A 164 -13.35 -29.22 -1.45
C ARG A 164 -13.68 -28.40 -2.69
N GLU A 165 -14.54 -28.92 -3.55
CA GLU A 165 -14.96 -28.23 -4.76
C GLU A 165 -15.84 -27.01 -4.41
N GLU A 166 -16.75 -27.16 -3.44
CA GLU A 166 -17.59 -26.05 -2.97
C GLU A 166 -16.78 -24.96 -2.26
N LEU A 167 -15.81 -25.33 -1.41
CA LEU A 167 -14.88 -24.37 -0.81
C LEU A 167 -14.07 -23.62 -1.88
N ARG A 168 -13.61 -24.31 -2.93
CA ARG A 168 -12.90 -23.69 -4.05
C ARG A 168 -13.78 -22.69 -4.81
N LYS A 169 -15.04 -23.05 -5.12
CA LYS A 169 -16.00 -22.16 -5.79
C LYS A 169 -16.32 -20.94 -4.93
N ALA A 170 -16.56 -21.14 -3.62
CA ALA A 170 -16.81 -20.05 -2.69
C ALA A 170 -15.62 -19.08 -2.60
N ALA A 171 -14.39 -19.61 -2.52
CA ALA A 171 -13.18 -18.81 -2.55
C ALA A 171 -13.02 -18.04 -3.88
N GLU A 172 -13.35 -18.66 -5.02
CA GLU A 172 -13.31 -18.02 -6.33
C GLU A 172 -14.31 -16.86 -6.45
N ILE A 173 -15.55 -17.06 -6.01
CA ILE A 173 -16.59 -16.02 -5.95
C ILE A 173 -16.13 -14.86 -5.07
N ARG A 174 -15.64 -15.17 -3.86
CA ARG A 174 -15.16 -14.16 -2.90
C ARG A 174 -14.03 -13.35 -3.52
N ARG A 175 -13.06 -14.01 -4.14
CA ARG A 175 -11.93 -13.37 -4.81
C ARG A 175 -12.36 -12.40 -5.91
N VAL A 176 -13.36 -12.76 -6.73
CA VAL A 176 -13.88 -11.89 -7.78
C VAL A 176 -14.58 -10.67 -7.18
N ALA A 177 -15.43 -10.87 -6.17
CA ALA A 177 -16.12 -9.77 -5.49
C ALA A 177 -15.14 -8.79 -4.81
N GLU A 178 -14.14 -9.32 -4.11
CA GLU A 178 -13.09 -8.53 -3.47
C GLU A 178 -12.24 -7.78 -4.51
N HIS A 179 -11.93 -8.40 -5.65
CA HIS A 179 -11.22 -7.76 -6.75
C HIS A 179 -11.99 -6.56 -7.31
N ASP A 180 -13.27 -6.74 -7.66
CA ASP A 180 -14.13 -5.67 -8.17
C ASP A 180 -14.23 -4.51 -7.18
N GLU A 181 -14.34 -4.84 -5.89
CA GLU A 181 -14.38 -3.84 -4.84
C GLU A 181 -13.06 -3.08 -4.68
N ARG A 182 -11.91 -3.78 -4.70
CA ARG A 182 -10.58 -3.15 -4.67
C ARG A 182 -10.40 -2.22 -5.86
N GLN A 183 -10.71 -2.66 -7.07
CA GLN A 183 -10.63 -1.82 -8.27
C GLN A 183 -11.52 -0.58 -8.15
N ARG A 184 -12.75 -0.74 -7.66
CA ARG A 184 -13.67 0.39 -7.41
C ARG A 184 -13.03 1.43 -6.48
N ARG A 185 -12.49 1.00 -5.34
CA ARG A 185 -11.86 1.86 -4.33
C ARG A 185 -10.61 2.55 -4.88
N GLN A 186 -9.77 1.82 -5.60
CA GLN A 186 -8.58 2.33 -6.27
C GLN A 186 -8.92 3.43 -7.28
N LEU A 187 -9.96 3.25 -8.10
CA LEU A 187 -10.36 4.25 -9.11
C LEU A 187 -10.78 5.58 -8.48
N TYR A 188 -11.52 5.56 -7.38
CA TYR A 188 -11.88 6.80 -6.66
C TYR A 188 -10.65 7.51 -6.10
N ALA A 189 -9.72 6.77 -5.51
CA ALA A 189 -8.48 7.33 -5.00
C ALA A 189 -7.61 7.93 -6.11
N LEU A 190 -7.47 7.22 -7.23
CA LEU A 190 -6.69 7.66 -8.39
C LEU A 190 -7.26 8.92 -9.04
N ASP A 191 -8.58 9.00 -9.19
CA ASP A 191 -9.25 10.21 -9.67
C ASP A 191 -9.01 11.40 -8.73
N ALA A 192 -9.20 11.21 -7.42
CA ALA A 192 -8.96 12.24 -6.42
C ALA A 192 -7.50 12.73 -6.41
N MET A 193 -6.52 11.81 -6.51
CA MET A 193 -5.09 12.16 -6.59
C MET A 193 -4.77 12.97 -7.85
N ARG A 194 -5.33 12.57 -9.01
CA ARG A 194 -5.14 13.29 -10.28
C ARG A 194 -5.74 14.69 -10.26
N GLN A 195 -6.96 14.84 -9.77
CA GLN A 195 -7.64 16.14 -9.68
C GLN A 195 -6.90 17.13 -8.77
N GLN A 196 -6.11 16.63 -7.82
CA GLN A 196 -5.28 17.42 -6.93
C GLN A 196 -3.81 17.53 -7.39
N GLY A 197 -3.48 17.03 -8.58
CA GLY A 197 -2.14 17.10 -9.16
C GLY A 197 -1.08 16.32 -8.39
N ARG A 198 -1.47 15.31 -7.60
CA ARG A 198 -0.54 14.46 -6.85
C ARG A 198 0.05 13.37 -7.73
N ARG A 199 1.27 12.95 -7.41
CA ARG A 199 1.93 11.88 -8.16
C ARG A 199 1.27 10.54 -7.90
N ILE A 200 1.14 9.74 -8.94
CA ILE A 200 0.78 8.34 -8.84
C ILE A 200 2.01 7.56 -9.28
N LEU A 201 2.42 6.61 -8.46
CA LEU A 201 3.50 5.68 -8.72
C LEU A 201 2.94 4.26 -8.72
N SER A 202 3.55 3.37 -9.49
CA SER A 202 3.16 1.96 -9.45
C SER A 202 4.33 1.00 -9.51
N ILE A 203 4.19 -0.11 -8.80
CA ILE A 203 5.11 -1.25 -8.78
C ILE A 203 4.40 -2.41 -9.48
N GLU A 204 5.02 -2.98 -10.51
CA GLU A 204 4.41 -4.00 -11.35
C GLU A 204 5.27 -5.27 -11.37
N ASP A 205 4.79 -6.30 -10.69
CA ASP A 205 5.31 -7.66 -10.82
C ASP A 205 4.59 -8.36 -11.98
N CYS A 206 5.25 -8.40 -13.14
CA CYS A 206 4.70 -8.89 -14.40
C CYS A 206 5.21 -10.30 -14.69
N LYS A 207 4.43 -11.11 -15.41
CA LYS A 207 4.83 -12.50 -15.70
C LYS A 207 5.80 -12.62 -16.87
N THR A 208 5.80 -11.64 -17.78
CA THR A 208 6.60 -11.67 -19.02
C THR A 208 7.16 -10.29 -19.37
N GLN A 209 8.26 -10.27 -20.13
CA GLN A 209 8.83 -9.00 -20.62
C GLN A 209 7.85 -8.22 -21.49
N LYS A 210 6.97 -8.92 -22.23
CA LYS A 210 5.91 -8.30 -23.02
C LYS A 210 4.89 -7.56 -22.14
N GLU A 211 4.54 -8.13 -20.99
CA GLU A 211 3.69 -7.45 -20.00
C GLU A 211 4.40 -6.23 -19.40
N VAL A 212 5.70 -6.33 -19.12
CA VAL A 212 6.50 -5.17 -18.67
C VAL A 212 6.46 -4.03 -19.69
N ASP A 213 6.69 -4.32 -20.98
CA ASP A 213 6.61 -3.30 -22.04
C ASP A 213 5.21 -2.69 -22.16
N ALA A 214 4.17 -3.51 -22.03
CA ALA A 214 2.79 -3.06 -22.04
C ALA A 214 2.46 -2.19 -20.81
N ALA A 215 2.96 -2.55 -19.63
CA ALA A 215 2.81 -1.79 -18.40
C ALA A 215 3.45 -0.41 -18.50
N TYR A 216 4.71 -0.31 -18.97
CA TYR A 216 5.35 0.98 -19.21
C TYR A 216 4.59 1.85 -20.22
N LYS A 217 4.09 1.26 -21.32
CA LYS A 217 3.28 1.98 -22.31
C LYS A 217 1.94 2.47 -21.73
N GLY A 218 1.30 1.64 -20.90
CA GLY A 218 0.07 2.00 -20.19
C GLY A 218 0.31 3.13 -19.20
N ALA A 219 1.38 3.02 -18.41
CA ALA A 219 1.80 4.01 -17.44
C ALA A 219 2.15 5.36 -18.06
N GLU A 220 2.87 5.38 -19.19
CA GLU A 220 3.18 6.61 -19.91
C GLU A 220 1.92 7.34 -20.36
N ARG A 221 0.98 6.61 -20.98
CA ARG A 221 -0.34 7.15 -21.36
C ARG A 221 -1.08 7.73 -20.16
N ASP A 222 -1.07 6.99 -19.05
CA ASP A 222 -1.81 7.34 -17.84
C ASP A 222 -1.03 8.30 -16.91
N ARG A 223 0.17 8.74 -17.31
CA ARG A 223 1.07 9.63 -16.54
C ARG A 223 1.40 9.10 -15.14
N VAL A 224 1.57 7.80 -15.02
CA VAL A 224 1.97 7.10 -13.79
C VAL A 224 3.48 6.82 -13.83
N LEU A 225 4.17 7.09 -12.72
CA LEU A 225 5.59 6.79 -12.57
C LEU A 225 5.75 5.32 -12.16
N THR A 226 6.01 4.44 -13.13
CA THR A 226 5.99 2.99 -12.92
C THR A 226 7.37 2.37 -12.83
N TYR A 227 7.51 1.37 -11.97
CA TYR A 227 8.63 0.43 -11.94
C TYR A 227 8.08 -0.97 -12.16
N ALA A 228 8.45 -1.58 -13.29
CA ALA A 228 7.95 -2.88 -13.71
C ALA A 228 9.09 -3.85 -14.02
N GLY A 229 8.91 -5.13 -13.65
CA GLY A 229 9.86 -6.20 -13.93
C GLY A 229 9.22 -7.60 -13.92
N VAL A 230 10.02 -8.62 -14.21
CA VAL A 230 9.60 -10.04 -14.31
C VAL A 230 10.17 -10.88 -13.16
N GLU A 231 10.97 -10.28 -12.29
CA GLU A 231 11.72 -11.01 -11.28
C GLU A 231 10.86 -11.28 -10.04
N THR A 232 10.90 -12.52 -9.54
CA THR A 232 10.25 -12.99 -8.30
C THR A 232 10.69 -12.22 -7.03
N ASP A 233 11.67 -11.33 -7.17
CA ASP A 233 12.35 -10.56 -6.14
C ASP A 233 12.54 -9.10 -6.58
N LEU A 234 11.61 -8.55 -7.37
CA LEU A 234 11.68 -7.23 -7.99
C LEU A 234 12.11 -6.09 -7.05
N LEU A 235 11.78 -6.21 -5.75
CA LEU A 235 12.07 -5.21 -4.70
C LEU A 235 13.34 -5.52 -3.89
N ASN A 236 14.06 -6.59 -4.23
CA ASN A 236 15.24 -7.08 -3.52
C ASN A 236 16.49 -7.12 -4.41
N THR A 237 16.35 -6.82 -5.71
CA THR A 237 17.41 -6.86 -6.71
C THR A 237 17.53 -5.52 -7.44
N LEU A 238 18.71 -5.26 -8.01
CA LEU A 238 18.89 -4.13 -8.92
C LEU A 238 18.57 -4.56 -10.35
N PRO A 239 17.86 -3.72 -11.13
CA PRO A 239 17.65 -4.00 -12.54
C PRO A 239 18.99 -3.97 -13.29
N LYS A 240 19.11 -4.83 -14.30
CA LYS A 240 20.29 -4.85 -15.18
C LYS A 240 20.18 -3.73 -16.23
N GLY A 241 21.29 -3.03 -16.45
CA GLY A 241 21.40 -1.98 -17.47
C GLY A 241 20.83 -0.63 -17.03
N HIS A 242 20.64 0.25 -18.00
CA HIS A 242 20.17 1.62 -17.77
C HIS A 242 18.68 1.67 -17.43
N PRO A 243 18.25 2.57 -16.52
CA PRO A 243 16.83 2.76 -16.24
C PRO A 243 16.09 3.23 -17.49
N ARG A 244 14.83 2.82 -17.63
CA ARG A 244 13.94 3.43 -18.64
C ARG A 244 13.81 4.92 -18.36
N ALA A 245 13.79 5.72 -19.42
CA ALA A 245 13.81 7.18 -19.32
C ALA A 245 14.95 7.69 -18.43
N GLU A 246 16.15 7.11 -18.56
CA GLU A 246 17.37 7.59 -17.90
C GLU A 246 17.52 9.09 -18.11
N ASN A 247 17.86 9.79 -17.03
CA ASN A 247 17.78 11.23 -16.97
C ASN A 247 19.04 11.79 -16.32
N ALA A 248 19.82 12.55 -17.09
CA ALA A 248 21.03 13.21 -16.60
C ALA A 248 20.74 14.53 -15.84
N GLN A 249 19.49 15.00 -15.81
CA GLN A 249 19.15 16.27 -15.15
C GLN A 249 19.03 16.10 -13.63
N PRO A 250 19.33 17.14 -12.84
CA PRO A 250 19.04 17.16 -11.40
C PRO A 250 17.54 16.97 -11.13
N VAL A 251 17.19 16.14 -10.13
CA VAL A 251 15.81 15.96 -9.67
C VAL A 251 15.70 16.36 -8.21
N THR A 252 14.96 17.43 -7.95
CA THR A 252 14.75 18.02 -6.61
C THR A 252 13.31 17.93 -6.14
N THR A 253 12.37 17.50 -7.00
CA THR A 253 10.95 17.33 -6.66
C THR A 253 10.42 16.02 -7.24
N ILE A 254 9.48 15.39 -6.54
CA ILE A 254 8.88 14.11 -7.00
C ILE A 254 8.12 14.25 -8.33
N THR A 255 7.64 15.46 -8.63
CA THR A 255 6.99 15.78 -9.91
C THR A 255 7.95 15.82 -11.09
N ALA A 256 9.25 16.04 -10.86
CA ALA A 256 10.27 16.08 -11.91
C ALA A 256 10.87 14.69 -12.24
N ALA A 257 10.67 13.69 -11.36
CA ALA A 257 11.17 12.34 -11.55
C ALA A 257 10.56 11.66 -12.78
N LYS A 258 11.39 11.01 -13.60
CA LYS A 258 11.00 10.25 -14.81
C LYS A 258 11.10 8.75 -14.63
N ASN A 259 11.88 8.31 -13.65
CA ASN A 259 12.05 6.91 -13.29
C ASN A 259 12.32 6.80 -11.78
N TRP A 260 12.23 5.60 -11.23
CA TRP A 260 12.48 5.37 -9.80
C TRP A 260 12.88 3.91 -9.58
N LEU A 261 13.48 3.65 -8.42
CA LEU A 261 13.90 2.31 -8.00
C LEU A 261 13.43 2.03 -6.57
N PRO A 262 12.36 1.24 -6.40
CA PRO A 262 12.02 0.65 -5.11
C PRO A 262 12.92 -0.55 -4.82
N LEU A 263 13.73 -0.46 -3.77
CA LEU A 263 14.60 -1.52 -3.27
C LEU A 263 14.38 -1.67 -1.77
N LEU A 264 13.35 -2.45 -1.41
CA LEU A 264 12.84 -2.54 -0.04
C LEU A 264 13.56 -3.55 0.82
N ARG A 265 14.23 -4.53 0.23
CA ARG A 265 15.10 -5.44 1.00
C ARG A 265 16.50 -5.56 0.44
N ALA A 266 17.44 -5.77 1.36
CA ALA A 266 18.86 -5.81 1.07
C ALA A 266 19.50 -7.20 1.26
N ASP A 267 18.69 -8.26 1.33
CA ASP A 267 19.18 -9.62 1.66
C ASP A 267 20.08 -10.19 0.57
N ARG A 268 19.87 -9.76 -0.68
CA ARG A 268 20.67 -10.17 -1.83
C ARG A 268 22.05 -9.51 -1.88
N PHE A 269 22.32 -8.55 -1.01
CA PHE A 269 23.61 -7.86 -0.90
C PHE A 269 24.39 -8.42 0.28
N GLY A 270 25.67 -8.73 0.10
CA GLY A 270 26.50 -9.37 1.13
C GLY A 270 26.72 -8.46 2.33
N THR A 271 27.18 -7.23 2.10
CA THR A 271 27.44 -6.23 3.15
C THR A 271 26.72 -4.91 2.88
N LYS A 272 26.60 -4.05 3.91
CA LYS A 272 26.12 -2.67 3.75
C LYS A 272 26.96 -1.88 2.75
N ALA A 273 28.29 -2.04 2.77
CA ALA A 273 29.17 -1.34 1.85
C ALA A 273 28.88 -1.74 0.38
N GLU A 274 28.72 -3.04 0.10
CA GLU A 274 28.34 -3.52 -1.23
C GLU A 274 26.95 -3.03 -1.64
N TRP A 275 25.98 -3.03 -0.73
CA TRP A 275 24.64 -2.53 -0.99
C TRP A 275 24.65 -1.05 -1.38
N VAL A 276 25.34 -0.21 -0.62
CA VAL A 276 25.45 1.23 -0.90
C VAL A 276 26.21 1.49 -2.19
N LEU A 277 27.37 0.86 -2.39
CA LEU A 277 28.15 0.99 -3.63
C LEU A 277 27.35 0.57 -4.87
N SER A 278 26.52 -0.46 -4.75
CA SER A 278 25.68 -0.92 -5.86
C SER A 278 24.62 0.10 -6.23
N MET A 279 24.02 0.79 -5.25
CA MET A 279 23.04 1.85 -5.47
C MET A 279 23.66 3.18 -5.95
N GLU A 280 24.91 3.48 -5.59
CA GLU A 280 25.64 4.64 -6.12
C GLU A 280 25.86 4.54 -7.64
N ARG A 281 25.95 3.32 -8.17
CA ARG A 281 26.15 3.03 -9.60
C ARG A 281 24.84 2.96 -10.39
N THR A 282 23.82 3.70 -9.96
CA THR A 282 22.53 3.71 -10.61
C THR A 282 22.09 5.13 -10.95
N ASN A 283 21.31 5.27 -12.02
CA ASN A 283 20.91 6.57 -12.57
C ASN A 283 19.43 6.89 -12.37
N GLN A 284 18.79 6.23 -11.40
CA GLN A 284 17.39 6.53 -11.12
C GLN A 284 17.20 7.91 -10.49
N ASP A 285 16.10 8.58 -10.83
CA ASP A 285 15.76 9.92 -10.32
C ASP A 285 15.30 9.88 -8.85
N VAL A 286 14.80 8.72 -8.41
CA VAL A 286 14.36 8.48 -7.04
C VAL A 286 14.81 7.09 -6.62
N LEU A 287 15.48 7.00 -5.47
CA LEU A 287 15.63 5.73 -4.77
C LEU A 287 14.64 5.67 -3.61
N PHE A 288 13.96 4.54 -3.50
CA PHE A 288 13.06 4.23 -2.40
C PHE A 288 13.59 2.99 -1.68
N ILE A 289 14.18 3.18 -0.48
CA ILE A 289 14.99 2.15 0.17
C ILE A 289 14.73 2.04 1.67
N ASP A 290 15.24 0.98 2.26
CA ASP A 290 15.37 0.86 3.71
C ASP A 290 16.42 1.81 4.30
N VAL A 291 16.25 2.19 5.58
CA VAL A 291 17.26 2.95 6.32
C VAL A 291 18.40 2.07 6.83
N ALA A 292 18.22 0.74 6.85
CA ALA A 292 19.18 -0.20 7.39
C ALA A 292 19.35 -1.42 6.49
N HIS A 293 20.60 -1.81 6.27
CA HIS A 293 20.92 -3.08 5.63
C HIS A 293 20.43 -4.23 6.52
N ARG A 294 19.55 -5.06 5.96
CA ARG A 294 18.91 -6.21 6.65
C ARG A 294 18.30 -5.81 8.00
N GLY A 295 17.72 -4.61 8.06
CA GLY A 295 16.94 -4.10 9.20
C GLY A 295 17.72 -3.68 10.43
N THR A 296 19.04 -3.92 10.51
CA THR A 296 19.84 -3.69 11.72
C THR A 296 21.11 -2.85 11.50
N ASP A 297 21.78 -2.98 10.35
CA ASP A 297 22.98 -2.19 10.05
C ASP A 297 22.60 -0.87 9.36
N ALA A 298 22.35 0.16 10.16
CA ALA A 298 21.85 1.46 9.72
C ALA A 298 22.81 2.19 8.76
N LEU A 299 22.23 2.88 7.78
CA LEU A 299 22.92 3.89 6.98
C LEU A 299 23.31 5.07 7.86
N ASN A 300 24.46 5.68 7.58
CA ASN A 300 24.85 6.94 8.20
C ASN A 300 24.63 8.13 7.25
N LYS A 301 24.88 9.35 7.73
CA LYS A 301 24.71 10.59 6.95
C LYS A 301 25.56 10.62 5.68
N ASP A 302 26.76 10.07 5.73
CA ASP A 302 27.64 10.03 4.56
C ASP A 302 27.14 9.04 3.51
N ASP A 303 26.60 7.89 3.93
CA ASP A 303 25.96 6.93 3.02
C ASP A 303 24.79 7.58 2.28
N VAL A 304 23.87 8.23 3.01
CA VAL A 304 22.73 8.93 2.40
C VAL A 304 23.21 10.06 1.50
N LYS A 305 24.20 10.86 1.92
CA LYS A 305 24.75 11.96 1.12
C LYS A 305 25.33 11.47 -0.21
N ARG A 306 26.05 10.35 -0.22
CA ARG A 306 26.57 9.74 -1.45
C ARG A 306 25.44 9.26 -2.35
N LEU A 307 24.45 8.60 -1.76
CA LEU A 307 23.29 8.08 -2.49
C LEU A 307 22.38 9.16 -3.07
N LYS A 308 22.46 10.43 -2.63
CA LYS A 308 21.70 11.54 -3.23
C LYS A 308 22.18 11.97 -4.62
N TYR A 309 23.20 11.31 -5.17
CA TYR A 309 23.68 11.55 -6.52
C TYR A 309 23.55 10.28 -7.36
N LYS A 310 23.18 10.48 -8.63
CA LYS A 310 23.23 9.45 -9.66
C LYS A 310 24.68 9.11 -9.99
N GLU A 311 24.91 7.97 -10.62
CA GLU A 311 26.23 7.63 -11.17
C GLU A 311 26.72 8.72 -12.16
N LEU A 312 25.80 9.31 -12.93
CA LEU A 312 26.07 10.45 -13.82
C LEU A 312 26.41 11.78 -13.10
N GLY A 313 26.36 11.81 -11.75
CA GLY A 313 26.73 12.97 -10.92
C GLY A 313 25.61 13.98 -10.66
N ALA A 314 24.44 13.84 -11.27
CA ALA A 314 23.31 14.73 -11.01
C ALA A 314 22.55 14.33 -9.72
N PRO A 315 22.02 15.30 -8.95
CA PRO A 315 21.18 15.01 -7.79
C PRO A 315 19.94 14.17 -8.11
N ARG A 316 19.58 13.29 -7.17
CA ARG A 316 18.34 12.49 -7.15
C ARG A 316 17.72 12.52 -5.76
N LEU A 317 16.45 12.11 -5.67
CA LEU A 317 15.74 12.03 -4.39
C LEU A 317 16.00 10.70 -3.69
N MET A 318 16.25 10.77 -2.37
CA MET A 318 16.33 9.60 -1.49
C MET A 318 15.11 9.53 -0.58
N LEU A 319 14.28 8.50 -0.75
CA LEU A 319 13.10 8.25 0.07
C LEU A 319 13.29 7.00 0.94
N ALA A 320 12.95 7.09 2.22
CA ALA A 320 13.00 5.95 3.14
C ALA A 320 11.66 5.23 3.21
N VAL A 321 11.67 3.89 3.33
CA VAL A 321 10.49 3.11 3.72
C VAL A 321 10.27 3.19 5.21
N LEU A 322 9.04 3.54 5.60
CA LEU A 322 8.58 3.50 6.97
C LEU A 322 7.31 2.64 7.02
N PRO A 323 7.43 1.35 7.37
CA PRO A 323 6.27 0.52 7.66
C PRO A 323 5.52 1.11 8.85
N VAL A 324 4.27 1.54 8.63
CA VAL A 324 3.44 2.10 9.71
C VAL A 324 2.43 1.06 10.21
N GLY A 325 1.94 0.21 9.30
CA GLY A 325 0.95 -0.81 9.58
C GLY A 325 1.48 -2.15 10.07
N LYS A 326 2.79 -2.35 10.06
CA LYS A 326 3.41 -3.61 10.45
C LYS A 326 4.68 -3.37 11.24
N ALA A 327 4.97 -4.28 12.17
CA ALA A 327 6.26 -4.41 12.84
C ALA A 327 6.97 -5.69 12.39
N TYR A 328 8.30 -5.67 12.47
CA TYR A 328 9.14 -6.78 12.03
C TYR A 328 10.16 -7.14 13.11
N ASP A 329 10.32 -8.43 13.39
CA ASP A 329 11.18 -8.93 14.48
C ASP A 329 12.68 -8.84 14.21
N TRP A 330 13.05 -8.67 12.95
CA TRP A 330 14.43 -8.50 12.47
C TRP A 330 14.86 -7.03 12.38
N ARG A 331 14.03 -6.08 12.84
CA ARG A 331 14.36 -4.64 12.82
C ARG A 331 15.09 -4.21 14.08
N TRP A 332 15.92 -3.18 13.94
CA TRP A 332 16.70 -2.56 15.02
C TRP A 332 15.88 -2.11 16.25
N TYR A 333 14.60 -1.80 16.08
CA TYR A 333 13.73 -1.35 17.18
C TYR A 333 13.09 -2.51 17.96
N TRP A 334 13.16 -3.73 17.45
CA TRP A 334 12.55 -4.89 18.09
C TRP A 334 13.25 -5.18 19.42
N GLN A 335 12.47 -5.41 20.48
CA GLN A 335 13.02 -5.69 21.80
C GLN A 335 12.85 -7.15 22.18
N LYS A 336 13.80 -7.67 22.95
CA LYS A 336 13.73 -9.03 23.48
C LYS A 336 12.47 -9.22 24.32
N GLY A 337 11.72 -10.28 24.04
CA GLY A 337 10.48 -10.61 24.74
C GLY A 337 9.22 -9.99 24.14
N TRP A 338 9.34 -9.27 23.02
CA TRP A 338 8.17 -8.90 22.23
C TRP A 338 7.55 -10.12 21.56
N GLU A 339 6.23 -10.23 21.66
CA GLU A 339 5.39 -11.26 21.06
C GLU A 339 4.00 -10.68 20.77
N ALA A 340 3.15 -11.41 20.05
CA ALA A 340 1.79 -10.94 19.80
C ALA A 340 1.03 -10.74 21.12
N GLY A 341 0.38 -9.59 21.26
CA GLY A 341 -0.25 -9.08 22.48
C GLY A 341 0.68 -8.36 23.45
N ASN A 342 2.00 -8.43 23.27
CA ASN A 342 2.97 -7.80 24.17
C ASN A 342 4.21 -7.26 23.42
N PRO A 343 4.35 -5.93 23.25
CA PRO A 343 3.47 -4.87 23.74
C PRO A 343 2.08 -4.88 23.06
N PRO A 344 1.07 -4.21 23.64
CA PRO A 344 -0.32 -4.26 23.14
C PRO A 344 -0.49 -3.84 21.68
N PHE A 345 0.40 -2.98 21.17
CA PHE A 345 0.37 -2.58 19.76
C PHE A 345 0.76 -3.69 18.79
N LEU A 346 1.45 -4.76 19.22
CA LEU A 346 1.71 -5.93 18.38
C LEU A 346 0.49 -6.83 18.43
N PHE A 347 -0.40 -6.72 17.45
CA PHE A 347 -1.70 -7.37 17.55
C PHE A 347 -1.64 -8.87 17.24
N ALA A 348 -1.14 -9.23 16.04
CA ALA A 348 -1.08 -10.61 15.58
C ALA A 348 0.11 -10.84 14.64
N PRO A 349 0.72 -12.04 14.62
CA PRO A 349 1.67 -12.41 13.58
C PRO A 349 0.97 -12.58 12.25
N ILE A 350 1.69 -12.42 11.14
CA ILE A 350 1.21 -12.68 9.78
C ILE A 350 1.79 -14.03 9.33
N PRO A 351 0.99 -15.12 9.30
CA PRO A 351 1.52 -16.46 9.02
C PRO A 351 2.24 -16.59 7.67
N GLU A 352 1.76 -15.87 6.66
CA GLU A 352 2.29 -15.88 5.30
C GLU A 352 3.58 -15.06 5.16
N GLU A 353 3.91 -14.23 6.15
CA GLU A 353 5.07 -13.33 6.16
C GLU A 353 5.85 -13.47 7.48
N PRO A 354 6.64 -14.56 7.66
CA PRO A 354 7.33 -14.84 8.91
C PRO A 354 8.14 -13.67 9.46
N GLY A 355 8.01 -13.44 10.77
CA GLY A 355 8.65 -12.32 11.48
C GLY A 355 7.92 -10.99 11.35
N SER A 356 6.75 -10.96 10.72
CA SER A 356 5.92 -9.75 10.55
C SER A 356 4.69 -9.79 11.44
N PHE A 357 4.34 -8.64 12.00
CA PHE A 357 3.26 -8.48 12.95
C PHE A 357 2.37 -7.30 12.55
N VAL A 358 1.05 -7.49 12.57
CA VAL A 358 0.06 -6.41 12.44
C VAL A 358 0.20 -5.49 13.65
N THR A 359 0.26 -4.17 13.40
CA THR A 359 0.32 -3.17 14.46
C THR A 359 -0.98 -2.41 14.62
N ASP A 360 -1.33 -2.07 15.86
CA ASP A 360 -2.36 -1.09 16.15
C ASP A 360 -1.80 0.33 16.00
N MET A 361 -2.16 0.99 14.90
CA MET A 361 -1.77 2.36 14.60
C MET A 361 -2.30 3.39 15.60
N GLY A 362 -3.37 3.08 16.33
CA GLY A 362 -3.92 3.95 17.36
C GLY A 362 -3.06 4.01 18.64
N ASP A 363 -2.24 2.98 18.89
CA ASP A 363 -1.51 2.83 20.14
C ASP A 363 -0.45 3.94 20.33
N PRO A 364 -0.45 4.65 21.46
CA PRO A 364 0.49 5.75 21.71
C PRO A 364 1.97 5.35 21.66
N LYS A 365 2.34 4.15 22.12
CA LYS A 365 3.74 3.68 22.13
C LYS A 365 4.21 3.36 20.71
N TRP A 366 3.34 2.80 19.88
CA TRP A 366 3.64 2.60 18.47
C TRP A 366 3.83 3.94 17.75
N LYS A 367 2.93 4.90 17.95
CA LYS A 367 3.07 6.26 17.40
C LYS A 367 4.35 6.95 17.85
N GLU A 368 4.75 6.80 19.11
CA GLU A 368 6.02 7.32 19.62
C GLU A 368 7.23 6.71 18.88
N LEU A 369 7.20 5.39 18.65
CA LEU A 369 8.25 4.69 17.91
C LEU A 369 8.32 5.14 16.45
N LEU A 370 7.18 5.28 15.77
CA LEU A 370 7.10 5.83 14.41
C LEU A 370 7.64 7.26 14.35
N GLY A 371 7.31 8.11 15.32
CA GLY A 371 7.81 9.47 15.41
C GLY A 371 9.34 9.53 15.58
N LYS A 372 9.91 8.69 16.44
CA LYS A 372 11.38 8.56 16.60
C LYS A 372 12.05 8.06 15.33
N TYR A 373 11.46 7.06 14.68
CA TYR A 373 11.96 6.54 13.41
C TYR A 373 11.96 7.64 12.34
N LEU A 374 10.84 8.34 12.15
CA LEU A 374 10.74 9.44 11.20
C LEU A 374 11.73 10.57 11.49
N ALA A 375 11.94 10.91 12.76
CA ALA A 375 12.98 11.87 13.15
C ALA A 375 14.38 11.41 12.70
N GLY A 376 14.71 10.13 12.91
CA GLY A 376 15.96 9.54 12.44
C GLY A 376 16.12 9.57 10.92
N ILE A 377 15.06 9.30 10.16
CA ILE A 377 15.05 9.40 8.68
C ILE A 377 15.43 10.82 8.24
N ILE A 378 14.79 11.83 8.83
CA ILE A 378 15.03 13.24 8.51
C ILE A 378 16.46 13.63 8.89
N ASP A 379 16.93 13.20 10.07
CA ASP A 379 18.26 13.55 10.58
C ASP A 379 19.41 12.88 9.80
N LEU A 380 19.15 11.72 9.20
CA LEU A 380 20.07 11.05 8.26
C LEU A 380 20.19 11.78 6.91
N GLY A 381 19.25 12.66 6.58
CA GLY A 381 19.30 13.51 5.39
C GLY A 381 18.52 12.98 4.17
N PHE A 382 17.60 12.04 4.39
CA PHE A 382 16.63 11.62 3.38
C PHE A 382 15.75 12.81 2.93
N ASP A 383 15.35 12.80 1.66
CA ASP A 383 14.49 13.84 1.07
C ASP A 383 13.00 13.59 1.30
N GLY A 384 12.65 12.38 1.75
CA GLY A 384 11.27 12.03 2.04
C GLY A 384 11.09 10.63 2.61
N VAL A 385 9.83 10.28 2.80
CA VAL A 385 9.39 8.98 3.33
C VAL A 385 8.26 8.43 2.49
N VAL A 386 8.25 7.12 2.33
CA VAL A 386 7.07 6.36 1.89
C VAL A 386 6.54 5.62 3.11
N LEU A 387 5.37 6.05 3.57
CA LEU A 387 4.64 5.32 4.61
C LEU A 387 4.08 4.07 3.96
N ASP A 388 4.47 2.89 4.46
CA ASP A 388 4.13 1.60 3.87
C ASP A 388 3.15 0.80 4.74
N ASN A 389 2.47 -0.16 4.13
CA ASN A 389 1.42 -1.00 4.71
C ASN A 389 0.22 -0.18 5.21
N LEU A 390 -0.25 0.77 4.40
CA LEU A 390 -1.40 1.60 4.78
C LEU A 390 -2.71 0.83 4.78
N ASP A 391 -2.77 -0.31 4.11
CA ASP A 391 -3.92 -1.19 4.00
C ASP A 391 -4.09 -2.15 5.18
N THR A 392 -3.17 -2.19 6.17
CA THR A 392 -3.31 -3.12 7.31
C THR A 392 -4.61 -2.88 8.11
N TYR A 393 -5.21 -1.67 8.09
CA TYR A 393 -6.51 -1.49 8.75
C TYR A 393 -7.62 -2.39 8.19
N LEU A 394 -7.51 -2.83 6.94
CA LEU A 394 -8.48 -3.76 6.34
C LEU A 394 -8.52 -5.09 7.12
N TRP A 395 -7.41 -5.48 7.74
CA TRP A 395 -7.35 -6.64 8.61
C TRP A 395 -8.25 -6.49 9.85
N PHE A 396 -8.20 -5.31 10.50
CA PHE A 396 -9.10 -4.99 11.60
C PHE A 396 -10.56 -4.90 11.12
N GLU A 397 -10.79 -4.37 9.92
CA GLU A 397 -12.12 -4.27 9.32
C GLU A 397 -12.75 -5.65 9.00
N GLU A 398 -11.94 -6.63 8.57
CA GLU A 398 -12.38 -8.03 8.34
C GLU A 398 -12.69 -8.75 9.66
N LEU A 399 -11.91 -8.47 10.71
CA LEU A 399 -12.19 -8.96 12.06
C LEU A 399 -13.35 -8.22 12.72
N MET A 400 -13.68 -7.00 12.34
CA MET A 400 -14.77 -6.27 12.98
C MET A 400 -15.84 -5.91 11.96
N PRO A 401 -16.63 -6.90 11.48
CA PRO A 401 -17.67 -6.64 10.51
C PRO A 401 -18.77 -5.76 11.14
N LEU A 402 -19.34 -4.87 10.33
CA LEU A 402 -20.44 -4.00 10.74
C LEU A 402 -21.81 -4.71 10.67
N GLU A 403 -21.89 -5.74 9.83
CA GLU A 403 -23.04 -6.64 9.71
C GLU A 403 -22.69 -8.01 10.33
N GLY A 404 -23.64 -8.58 11.09
CA GLY A 404 -23.47 -9.86 11.80
C GLY A 404 -23.84 -11.09 11.00
#